data_AF-A0A7S2N7U5-F1
#
_entry.id   AF-A0A7S2N7U5-F1
#
_cell.length_a   1.000
_cell.length_b   1.000
_cell.length_c   1.000
_cell.angle_alpha   90.00
_cell.angle_beta   90.00
_cell.angle_gamma   90.00
#
_symmetry.space_group_name_H-M   'P 1'
#
loop_
_entity.id
_entity.type
_entity.pdbx_description
1 polymer ?
#
loop_
_entity_poly.entity_id
_entity_poly.type
_entity_poly.pdbx_seq_one_letter_code
_entity_poly.pdbx_strand_id
1 'polypeptide(L)'
;SEQQLVDCSKNGNMGCNGGAMDSAFEYEEGTVVCTEDSYPYKAKDGVCHAAGCTAGIPKGGVVGFKDVAGDDEEALMDAVAQQPVSVAIEADQMAFQLYKGGVMNGTCGTKLDHGVVAVGDGVQDG
;
A
#
# COMPACT_ATOMS: atom_id res chain seq x y z
N SER A 1 -3.58 5.30 9.75
CA SER A 1 -2.31 5.92 10.14
C SER A 1 -1.19 5.08 9.57
N GLU A 2 -0.43 5.66 8.65
CA GLU A 2 0.75 5.01 8.07
C GLU A 2 1.84 4.85 9.13
N GLN A 3 1.94 5.79 10.08
CA GLN A 3 2.93 5.70 11.16
C GLN A 3 2.72 4.50 12.06
N GLN A 4 1.47 4.12 12.32
CA GLN A 4 1.19 2.90 13.07
C GLN A 4 1.79 1.69 12.38
N LEU A 5 1.63 1.56 11.05
CA LEU A 5 2.22 0.46 10.29
C LEU A 5 3.75 0.50 10.36
N VAL A 6 4.35 1.69 10.19
CA VAL A 6 5.80 1.90 10.32
C VAL A 6 6.31 1.44 11.69
N ASP A 7 5.63 1.80 12.78
CA ASP A 7 6.10 1.55 14.15
C ASP A 7 5.76 0.14 14.66
N CYS A 8 4.64 -0.45 14.22
CA CYS A 8 4.03 -1.61 14.87
C CYS A 8 3.96 -2.87 13.99
N SER A 9 3.82 -2.75 12.67
CA SER A 9 3.82 -3.92 11.78
C SER A 9 5.28 -4.37 11.60
N LYS A 10 5.73 -5.32 12.42
CA LYS A 10 7.12 -5.81 12.45
C LYS A 10 7.27 -7.28 12.05
N ASN A 11 6.17 -7.95 11.70
CA ASN A 11 6.20 -9.27 11.08
C ASN A 11 6.30 -9.08 9.56
N GLY A 12 7.45 -9.32 8.95
CA GLY A 12 7.69 -9.09 7.51
C GLY A 12 8.03 -7.64 7.13
N ASN A 13 7.55 -6.65 7.90
CA ASN A 13 7.78 -5.23 7.65
C ASN A 13 8.93 -4.64 8.50
N MET A 14 9.67 -3.68 7.94
CA MET A 14 10.92 -3.14 8.49
C MET A 14 10.88 -1.62 8.68
N GLY A 15 9.67 -1.06 8.82
CA GLY A 15 9.44 0.37 9.00
C GLY A 15 10.02 1.19 7.84
N CYS A 16 10.90 2.14 8.13
CA CYS A 16 11.52 2.98 7.09
C CYS A 16 12.47 2.23 6.14
N ASN A 17 12.82 0.97 6.42
CA ASN A 17 13.68 0.15 5.55
C ASN A 17 12.90 -0.71 4.54
N GLY A 18 11.59 -0.47 4.41
CA GLY A 18 10.72 -1.18 3.48
C GLY A 18 9.79 -2.20 4.15
N GLY A 19 8.94 -2.80 3.32
CA GLY A 19 7.90 -3.71 3.75
C GLY A 19 7.04 -4.20 2.58
N ALA A 20 6.10 -5.10 2.87
CA ALA A 20 5.11 -5.65 1.95
C ALA A 20 3.69 -5.33 2.46
N MET A 21 2.78 -5.04 1.53
CA MET A 21 1.40 -4.66 1.83
C MET A 21 0.64 -5.81 2.49
N ASP A 22 0.86 -7.05 2.08
CA ASP A 22 0.23 -8.24 2.67
C ASP A 22 0.58 -8.41 4.15
N SER A 23 1.82 -8.12 4.53
CA SER A 23 2.27 -8.13 5.94
C SER A 23 1.63 -6.99 6.75
N ALA A 24 1.29 -5.87 6.09
CA ALA A 24 0.53 -4.80 6.71
C ALA A 24 -0.93 -5.21 6.92
N PHE A 25 -1.58 -5.81 5.92
CA PHE A 25 -2.95 -6.32 6.05
C PHE A 25 -3.06 -7.41 7.12
N GLU A 26 -2.13 -8.37 7.16
CA GLU A 26 -2.08 -9.41 8.21
C GLU A 26 -1.97 -8.79 9.61
N TYR A 27 -1.17 -7.72 9.77
CA TYR A 27 -1.11 -6.98 11.02
C TYR A 27 -2.47 -6.32 11.36
N GLU A 28 -3.11 -5.69 10.38
CA GLU A 28 -4.38 -4.98 10.55
C GLU A 28 -5.56 -5.89 10.89
N GLU A 29 -5.57 -7.15 10.43
CA GLU A 29 -6.56 -8.17 10.83
C GLU A 29 -6.62 -8.35 12.36
N GLY A 30 -5.46 -8.30 13.01
CA GLY A 30 -5.30 -8.59 14.44
C GLY A 30 -5.37 -7.38 15.36
N THR A 31 -5.45 -6.16 14.83
CA THR A 31 -5.24 -4.91 15.58
C THR A 31 -6.31 -3.85 15.29
N VAL A 32 -6.35 -2.81 16.11
CA VAL A 32 -7.07 -1.57 15.76
C VAL A 32 -6.26 -0.80 14.72
N VAL A 33 -6.89 -0.20 13.72
CA VAL A 33 -6.22 0.77 12.84
C VAL A 33 -6.50 2.16 13.37
N CYS A 34 -5.44 2.88 13.75
CA CYS A 34 -5.52 4.22 14.30
C CYS A 34 -5.88 5.24 13.21
N THR A 35 -6.75 6.20 13.58
CA THR A 35 -6.93 7.43 12.80
C THR A 35 -5.61 8.21 12.71
N GLU A 36 -5.42 8.92 11.60
CA GLU A 36 -4.22 9.73 11.39
C GLU A 36 -4.06 10.83 12.46
N ASP A 37 -5.15 11.51 12.84
CA ASP A 37 -5.11 12.55 13.87
C ASP A 37 -4.58 12.07 15.23
N SER A 38 -4.89 10.82 15.60
CA SER A 38 -4.46 10.25 16.88
C SER A 38 -3.08 9.58 16.83
N TYR A 39 -2.59 9.26 15.63
CA TYR A 39 -1.26 8.69 15.42
C TYR A 39 -0.63 9.29 14.15
N PRO A 40 -0.17 10.56 14.19
CA PRO A 40 0.28 11.25 12.99
C PRO A 40 1.60 10.71 12.43
N TYR A 41 1.77 10.86 11.11
CA TYR A 41 3.00 10.54 10.40
C TYR A 41 4.20 11.39 10.80
N LYS A 42 5.35 10.72 10.97
CA LYS A 42 6.61 11.30 11.47
C LYS A 42 7.80 11.06 10.55
N ALA A 43 7.60 10.33 9.44
CA ALA A 43 8.64 10.02 8.46
C ALA A 43 9.91 9.38 9.05
N LYS A 44 9.78 8.58 10.11
CA LYS A 44 10.87 7.84 10.74
C LYS A 44 10.34 6.66 11.53
N ASP A 45 11.21 5.69 11.81
CA ASP A 45 10.90 4.63 12.77
C ASP A 45 10.66 5.22 14.17
N GLY A 46 9.66 4.68 14.85
CA GLY A 46 9.34 4.96 16.23
C GLY A 46 9.10 3.69 17.04
N VAL A 47 8.81 3.88 18.32
CA VAL A 47 8.30 2.82 19.19
C VAL A 47 6.80 2.70 18.94
N CYS A 48 6.28 1.48 18.88
CA CYS A 48 4.86 1.25 18.70
C CYS A 48 4.05 1.82 19.88
N HIS A 49 3.15 2.76 19.58
CA HIS A 49 2.27 3.44 20.53
C HIS A 49 0.79 3.31 20.16
N ALA A 50 0.39 2.20 19.53
CA ALA A 50 -1.00 2.00 19.09
C ALA A 50 -2.00 1.90 20.25
N ALA A 51 -1.52 1.58 21.45
CA ALA A 51 -2.36 1.54 22.65
C ALA A 51 -2.90 2.94 22.99
N GLY A 52 -4.23 3.08 22.98
CA GLY A 52 -4.92 4.31 23.33
C GLY A 52 -5.07 5.32 22.18
N CYS A 53 -4.70 4.95 20.95
CA CYS A 53 -5.07 5.76 19.78
C CYS A 53 -6.59 5.73 19.54
N THR A 54 -7.10 6.69 18.77
CA THR A 54 -8.49 6.68 18.35
C THR A 54 -8.66 5.71 17.18
N ALA A 55 -9.54 4.72 17.35
CA ALA A 55 -9.82 3.72 16.33
C ALA A 55 -10.48 4.34 15.10
N GLY A 56 -9.82 4.24 13.95
CA GLY A 56 -10.43 4.49 12.64
C GLY A 56 -11.10 3.23 12.10
N ILE A 57 -10.43 2.09 12.23
CA ILE A 57 -11.01 0.76 12.01
C ILE A 57 -10.87 -0.04 13.31
N PRO A 58 -11.96 -0.56 13.89
CA PRO A 58 -11.89 -1.37 15.09
C PRO A 58 -11.16 -2.69 14.81
N LYS A 59 -10.61 -3.32 15.86
CA LYS A 59 -10.04 -4.66 15.75
C LYS A 59 -11.06 -5.65 15.18
N GLY A 60 -10.64 -6.40 14.16
CA GLY A 60 -11.51 -7.31 13.39
C GLY A 60 -12.37 -6.62 12.32
N GLY A 61 -12.18 -5.31 12.09
CA GLY A 61 -12.78 -4.60 10.96
C GLY A 61 -12.08 -4.89 9.63
N VAL A 62 -10.78 -5.18 9.67
CA VAL A 62 -10.08 -5.88 8.58
C VAL A 62 -10.19 -7.37 8.87
N VAL A 63 -10.69 -8.12 7.90
CA VAL A 63 -11.04 -9.55 8.07
C VAL A 63 -10.16 -10.49 7.26
N GLY A 64 -9.29 -9.94 6.42
CA GLY A 64 -8.47 -10.68 5.47
C GLY A 64 -7.94 -9.79 4.36
N PHE A 65 -6.99 -10.33 3.61
CA PHE A 65 -6.62 -9.87 2.28
C PHE A 65 -6.65 -11.05 1.30
N LYS A 66 -6.53 -10.73 0.01
CA LYS A 66 -6.45 -11.72 -1.06
C LYS A 66 -5.50 -11.23 -2.13
N ASP A 67 -4.59 -12.11 -2.54
CA ASP A 67 -3.73 -11.85 -3.68
C ASP A 67 -4.52 -11.94 -4.98
N VAL A 68 -4.33 -10.92 -5.82
CA VAL A 68 -4.70 -10.97 -7.23
C VAL A 68 -3.72 -11.92 -7.93
N ALA A 69 -4.19 -12.63 -8.96
CA ALA A 69 -3.31 -13.46 -9.77
C ALA A 69 -2.17 -12.62 -10.35
N GLY A 70 -0.93 -13.02 -10.10
CA GLY A 70 0.25 -12.32 -10.61
C GLY A 70 0.36 -12.45 -12.12
N ASP A 71 0.92 -11.41 -12.76
CA ASP A 71 1.11 -11.32 -14.21
C ASP A 71 -0.18 -11.48 -15.03
N ASP A 72 -1.33 -11.17 -14.42
CA ASP A 72 -2.66 -11.24 -15.03
C ASP A 72 -3.35 -9.87 -14.93
N GLU A 73 -3.22 -9.08 -15.99
CA GLU A 73 -3.78 -7.72 -16.06
C GLU A 73 -5.31 -7.72 -16.01
N GLU A 74 -5.97 -8.73 -16.59
CA GLU A 74 -7.43 -8.86 -16.56
C GLU A 74 -7.91 -9.13 -15.12
N ALA A 75 -7.22 -10.02 -14.40
CA ALA A 75 -7.52 -10.24 -12.97
C ALA A 75 -7.30 -8.98 -12.12
N LEU A 76 -6.29 -8.16 -12.45
CA LEU A 76 -6.06 -6.89 -11.76
C LEU A 76 -7.15 -5.87 -12.08
N MET A 77 -7.55 -5.71 -13.34
CA MET A 77 -8.63 -4.82 -13.75
C MET A 77 -9.95 -5.22 -13.07
N ASP A 78 -10.28 -6.52 -13.05
CA ASP A 78 -11.45 -7.05 -12.35
C ASP A 78 -11.45 -6.75 -10.84
N ALA A 79 -10.28 -6.81 -10.20
CA ALA A 79 -10.13 -6.48 -8.79
C ALA A 79 -10.27 -4.97 -8.54
N VAL A 80 -9.62 -4.15 -9.35
CA VAL A 80 -9.65 -2.68 -9.27
C VAL A 80 -11.06 -2.13 -9.51
N ALA A 81 -11.83 -2.76 -10.39
CA ALA A 81 -13.23 -2.41 -10.64
C ALA A 81 -14.14 -2.59 -9.41
N GLN A 82 -13.73 -3.43 -8.44
CA GLN A 82 -14.50 -3.68 -7.21
C GLN A 82 -14.06 -2.78 -6.05
N GLN A 83 -12.76 -2.50 -5.93
CA GLN A 83 -12.17 -1.70 -4.85
C GLN A 83 -10.74 -1.29 -5.19
N PRO A 84 -10.16 -0.28 -4.51
CA PRO A 84 -8.74 0.00 -4.62
C PRO A 84 -7.87 -1.22 -4.29
N VAL A 85 -6.80 -1.41 -5.04
CA VAL A 85 -5.88 -2.55 -4.91
C VAL A 85 -4.47 -2.05 -4.65
N SER A 86 -3.82 -2.56 -3.61
CA SER A 86 -2.38 -2.33 -3.39
C SER A 86 -1.56 -3.09 -4.44
N VAL A 87 -0.65 -2.40 -5.12
CA VAL A 87 0.22 -2.99 -6.15
C VAL A 87 1.67 -2.55 -5.93
N ALA A 88 2.61 -3.32 -6.47
CA ALA A 88 4.02 -2.94 -6.49
C ALA A 88 4.46 -2.63 -7.92
N ILE A 89 5.34 -1.63 -8.06
CA ILE A 89 5.90 -1.18 -9.34
C ILE A 89 7.42 -0.99 -9.21
N GLU A 90 8.12 -0.85 -10.34
CA GLU A 90 9.49 -0.34 -10.40
C GLU A 90 9.46 1.18 -10.64
N ALA A 91 9.78 1.95 -9.61
CA ALA A 91 9.73 3.42 -9.60
C ALA A 91 11.10 4.09 -9.62
N ASP A 92 12.21 3.33 -9.54
CA ASP A 92 13.58 3.88 -9.61
C ASP A 92 14.00 4.33 -11.02
N GLN A 93 13.24 4.00 -12.07
CA GLN A 93 13.55 4.40 -13.44
C GLN A 93 13.26 5.90 -13.71
N MET A 94 14.10 6.53 -14.55
CA MET A 94 13.96 7.97 -14.89
C MET A 94 12.60 8.30 -15.51
N ALA A 95 12.01 7.37 -16.27
CA ALA A 95 10.69 7.52 -16.86
C ALA A 95 9.61 7.80 -15.80
N PHE A 96 9.70 7.14 -14.64
CA PHE A 96 8.79 7.34 -13.52
C PHE A 96 9.14 8.62 -12.74
N GLN A 97 10.41 8.79 -12.35
CA GLN A 97 10.84 9.93 -11.52
C GLN A 97 10.59 11.31 -12.18
N LEU A 98 10.68 11.40 -13.51
CA LEU A 98 10.54 12.65 -14.25
C LEU A 98 9.14 12.83 -14.85
N TYR A 99 8.21 11.90 -14.63
CA TYR A 99 6.85 11.95 -15.15
C TYR A 99 6.11 13.23 -14.72
N LYS A 100 5.30 13.79 -15.64
CA LYS A 100 4.53 15.03 -15.43
C LYS A 100 3.08 14.98 -15.89
N GLY A 101 2.66 13.96 -16.66
CA GLY A 101 1.29 13.84 -17.16
C GLY A 101 1.16 12.95 -18.41
N GLY A 102 -0.08 12.60 -18.75
CA GLY A 102 -0.44 11.71 -19.87
C GLY A 102 -0.49 10.23 -19.49
N VAL A 103 -0.53 9.34 -20.47
CA VAL A 103 -0.34 7.90 -20.23
C VAL A 103 1.15 7.61 -20.29
N MET A 104 1.72 7.10 -19.20
CA MET A 104 3.12 6.67 -19.17
C MET A 104 3.27 5.39 -20.01
N ASN A 105 4.06 5.46 -21.08
CA ASN A 105 4.30 4.34 -22.01
C ASN A 105 5.80 4.11 -22.28
N GLY A 106 6.68 4.66 -21.42
CA GLY A 106 8.12 4.46 -21.50
C GLY A 106 8.55 3.07 -21.04
N THR A 107 9.81 2.72 -21.29
CA THR A 107 10.40 1.48 -20.77
C THR A 107 10.47 1.55 -19.24
N CYS A 108 9.84 0.58 -18.58
CA CYS A 108 10.04 0.25 -17.17
C CYS A 108 10.58 -1.19 -17.06
N GLY A 109 11.18 -1.54 -15.93
CA GLY A 109 11.54 -2.92 -15.62
C GLY A 109 10.48 -3.61 -14.75
N THR A 110 10.88 -4.73 -14.15
CA THR A 110 10.06 -5.55 -13.24
C THR A 110 10.72 -5.77 -11.87
N LYS A 111 11.76 -5.00 -11.54
CA LYS A 111 12.42 -4.99 -10.22
C LYS A 111 11.63 -4.12 -9.26
N LEU A 112 10.52 -4.69 -8.78
CA LEU A 112 9.58 -4.02 -7.88
C LEU A 112 10.30 -3.42 -6.65
N ASP A 113 10.09 -2.13 -6.41
CA ASP A 113 10.76 -1.36 -5.36
C ASP A 113 9.84 -0.37 -4.63
N HIS A 114 8.60 -0.21 -5.13
CA HIS A 114 7.68 0.79 -4.63
C HIS A 114 6.24 0.28 -4.57
N GLY A 115 5.61 0.41 -3.41
CA GLY A 115 4.19 0.10 -3.21
C GLY A 115 3.31 1.32 -3.50
N VAL A 116 2.25 1.12 -4.29
CA VAL A 116 1.24 2.15 -4.62
C VAL A 116 -0.16 1.55 -4.54
N VAL A 117 -1.19 2.37 -4.81
CA VAL A 117 -2.58 1.94 -4.88
C VAL A 117 -3.14 2.20 -6.28
N ALA A 118 -3.63 1.15 -6.92
CA ALA A 118 -4.44 1.25 -8.12
C ALA A 118 -5.88 1.58 -7.71
N VAL A 119 -6.43 2.67 -8.24
CA VAL A 119 -7.75 3.21 -7.87
C VAL A 119 -8.77 3.22 -9.01
N GLY A 120 -8.37 2.74 -10.18
CA GLY A 120 -9.18 2.70 -11.39
C GLY A 120 -8.32 2.43 -12.63
N ASP A 121 -8.99 2.10 -13.72
CA ASP A 121 -8.44 1.89 -15.05
C ASP A 121 -9.28 2.62 -16.11
N GLY A 122 -8.75 2.71 -17.33
CA GLY A 122 -9.44 3.38 -18.43
C GLY A 122 -8.55 3.58 -19.65
N VAL A 123 -9.14 4.11 -20.72
CA VAL A 123 -8.47 4.34 -22.01
C VAL A 123 -8.42 5.84 -22.30
N GLN A 124 -7.24 6.32 -22.69
CA GLN A 124 -7.06 7.65 -23.25
C GLN A 124 -6.87 7.54 -24.76
N ASP A 125 -7.56 8.39 -25.53
CA ASP A 125 -7.39 8.59 -26.98
C ASP A 125 -7.71 7.41 -27.92
N GLY A 126 -8.25 6.29 -27.41
CA GLY A 126 -8.96 5.23 -28.16
C GLY A 126 -8.26 4.68 -29.41
#